data_AF-A0A946F8X5-F1
#
_entry.id   AF-A0A946F8X5-F1
#
_cell.length_a   1.000
_cell.length_b   1.000
_cell.length_c   1.000
_cell.angle_alpha   90.00
_cell.angle_beta   90.00
_cell.angle_gamma   90.00
#
_symmetry.space_group_name_H-M   'P 1'
#
loop_
_entity.id
_entity.type
_entity.pdbx_description
1 polymer ?
#
loop_
_entity_poly.entity_id
_entity_poly.type
_entity_poly.pdbx_seq_one_letter_code
_entity_poly.pdbx_strand_id
1 'polypeptide(L)'
;DYRITMALAGFGEDDLDIEVKDATVTVSGEIAQTKDEGRTYLHRGIAGRSFKRTFQLADHVRVSGAALENGLLHIDLVREVPEALKPRTIEIRSADTARQIAA
;
A
#
# COMPACT_ATOMS: atom_id res chain seq x y z
N ASP A 1 -0.24 6.09 11.89
CA ASP A 1 0.00 4.99 10.93
C ASP A 1 -1.31 4.39 10.50
N TYR A 2 -1.39 3.97 9.23
CA TYR A 2 -2.59 3.35 8.66
C TYR A 2 -2.29 1.88 8.34
N ARG A 3 -3.31 1.03 8.29
CA ARG A 3 -3.15 -0.38 7.97
C ARG A 3 -4.33 -0.87 7.13
N ILE A 4 -4.03 -1.61 6.07
CA ILE A 4 -5.01 -2.44 5.36
C ILE A 4 -4.96 -3.84 5.97
N THR A 5 -6.11 -4.40 6.35
CA THR A 5 -6.21 -5.77 6.87
C THR A 5 -7.18 -6.56 6.00
N MET A 6 -6.76 -7.74 5.53
CA MET A 6 -7.56 -8.62 4.67
C MET A 6 -7.62 -10.04 5.25
N ALA A 7 -8.81 -10.62 5.33
CA ALA A 7 -8.99 -12.03 5.67
C ALA A 7 -8.66 -12.91 4.46
N LEU A 8 -7.53 -13.62 4.54
CA LEU A 8 -6.98 -14.51 3.51
C LEU A 8 -6.71 -15.91 4.08
N ALA A 9 -7.57 -16.36 5.00
CA ALA A 9 -7.49 -17.70 5.56
C ALA A 9 -7.51 -18.75 4.44
N GLY A 10 -6.50 -19.64 4.45
CA GLY A 10 -6.32 -20.67 3.43
C GLY A 10 -5.33 -20.34 2.31
N PHE A 11 -4.77 -19.13 2.27
CA PHE A 11 -3.63 -18.80 1.42
C PHE A 11 -2.34 -18.88 2.23
N GLY A 12 -1.29 -19.48 1.67
CA GLY A 12 0.08 -19.35 2.15
C GLY A 12 0.75 -18.10 1.58
N GLU A 13 1.95 -17.79 2.08
CA GLU A 13 2.76 -16.67 1.55
C GLU A 13 3.07 -16.85 0.06
N ASP A 14 3.41 -18.08 -0.36
CA ASP A 14 3.71 -18.43 -1.75
C ASP A 14 2.50 -18.36 -2.69
N ASP A 15 1.27 -18.29 -2.14
CA ASP A 15 0.04 -18.20 -2.92
C ASP A 15 -0.39 -16.73 -3.11
N LEU A 16 0.37 -15.75 -2.58
CA LEU A 16 0.03 -14.33 -2.59
C LEU A 16 1.11 -13.48 -3.29
N ASP A 17 0.66 -12.45 -3.98
CA ASP A 17 1.51 -11.42 -4.58
C ASP A 17 1.00 -10.03 -4.23
N ILE A 18 1.93 -9.13 -3.90
CA ILE A 18 1.64 -7.74 -3.52
C ILE A 18 2.52 -6.81 -4.34
N GLU A 19 1.89 -6.04 -5.23
CA GLU A 19 2.57 -5.05 -6.07
C GLU A 19 2.15 -3.63 -5.66
N VAL A 20 3.14 -2.73 -5.59
CA VAL A 20 2.89 -1.30 -5.43
C VAL A 20 3.36 -0.59 -6.69
N LYS A 21 2.45 0.10 -7.34
CA LYS A 21 2.74 0.93 -8.51
C LYS A 21 2.08 2.29 -8.34
N ASP A 22 2.87 3.34 -8.43
CA ASP A 22 2.44 4.71 -8.14
C ASP A 22 1.78 4.81 -6.75
N ALA A 23 0.52 5.27 -6.67
CA ALA A 23 -0.28 5.33 -5.45
C ALA A 23 -1.26 4.16 -5.34
N THR A 24 -0.98 3.02 -5.99
CA THR A 24 -1.90 1.89 -6.07
C THR A 24 -1.24 0.62 -5.52
N VAL A 25 -1.89 0.00 -4.53
CA VAL A 25 -1.49 -1.30 -3.99
C VAL A 25 -2.41 -2.38 -4.56
N THR A 26 -1.83 -3.37 -5.21
CA THR A 26 -2.55 -4.52 -5.74
C THR A 26 -2.16 -5.76 -4.96
N VAL A 27 -3.15 -6.44 -4.41
CA VAL A 27 -3.00 -7.74 -3.74
C VAL A 27 -3.69 -8.77 -4.62
N SER A 28 -2.97 -9.81 -4.99
CA SER A 28 -3.52 -10.97 -5.69
C SER A 28 -3.19 -12.25 -4.96
N GLY A 29 -4.04 -13.26 -5.13
CA GLY A 29 -3.79 -14.57 -4.60
C GLY A 29 -4.36 -15.63 -5.49
N GLU A 30 -3.63 -16.73 -5.64
CA GLU A 30 -4.00 -17.87 -6.47
C GLU A 30 -3.46 -19.15 -5.83
N ILE A 31 -4.33 -20.13 -5.63
CA ILE A 31 -3.91 -21.46 -5.18
C ILE A 31 -3.86 -22.37 -6.40
N ALA A 32 -2.67 -22.88 -6.71
CA ALA A 32 -2.47 -23.77 -7.85
C ALA A 32 -3.40 -24.99 -7.77
N GLN A 33 -4.26 -25.16 -8.79
CA GLN A 33 -5.29 -26.22 -8.83
C GLN A 33 -4.71 -27.64 -8.85
N THR A 34 -3.45 -27.80 -9.29
CA THR A 34 -2.71 -29.06 -9.31
C THR A 34 -2.54 -29.69 -7.91
N LYS A 35 -2.69 -28.94 -6.82
CA LYS A 35 -2.67 -29.51 -5.45
C LYS A 35 -3.94 -30.33 -5.11
N ASP A 36 -5.02 -30.19 -5.89
CA ASP A 36 -6.34 -30.75 -5.58
C ASP A 36 -6.83 -31.81 -6.58
N GLU A 37 -6.10 -32.06 -7.68
CA GLU A 37 -6.48 -33.08 -8.65
C GLU A 37 -6.48 -34.48 -8.00
N GLY A 38 -7.67 -35.11 -7.95
CA GLY A 38 -7.87 -36.44 -7.39
C GLY A 38 -8.25 -36.49 -5.89
N ARG A 39 -8.42 -35.35 -5.22
CA ARG A 39 -8.87 -35.33 -3.81
C ARG A 39 -10.39 -35.26 -3.69
N THR A 40 -10.99 -36.31 -3.13
CA THR A 40 -12.40 -36.31 -2.73
C THR A 40 -12.54 -35.76 -1.31
N TYR A 41 -13.16 -34.58 -1.19
CA TYR A 41 -13.46 -33.97 0.11
C TYR A 41 -14.82 -34.42 0.60
N LEU A 42 -14.92 -34.83 1.87
CA LEU A 42 -16.21 -35.02 2.55
C LEU A 42 -16.89 -33.67 2.82
N HIS A 43 -16.11 -32.66 3.21
CA HIS A 43 -16.54 -31.29 3.39
C HIS A 43 -15.37 -30.33 3.16
N ARG A 44 -15.60 -29.22 2.46
CA ARG A 44 -14.61 -28.17 2.21
C ARG A 44 -15.22 -26.80 2.54
N GLY A 45 -14.91 -26.29 3.74
CA GLY A 45 -15.45 -25.03 4.25
C GLY A 45 -14.82 -23.77 3.65
N ILE A 46 -13.63 -23.90 3.03
CA ILE A 46 -12.91 -22.79 2.40
C ILE A 46 -12.37 -23.27 1.05
N ALA A 47 -12.84 -22.65 -0.03
CA ALA A 47 -12.30 -22.86 -1.36
C ALA A 47 -11.37 -21.69 -1.69
N GLY A 48 -10.09 -21.98 -1.95
CA GLY A 48 -9.10 -21.00 -2.36
C GLY A 48 -9.38 -20.54 -3.78
N ARG A 49 -10.22 -19.52 -3.92
CA ARG A 49 -10.53 -18.90 -5.21
C ARG A 49 -9.51 -17.82 -5.51
N SER A 50 -9.00 -17.80 -6.73
CA SER A 50 -8.11 -16.74 -7.16
C SER A 50 -8.80 -15.38 -7.02
N PHE A 51 -8.06 -14.37 -6.57
CA PHE A 51 -8.60 -13.03 -6.38
C PHE A 51 -7.58 -11.97 -6.76
N LYS A 52 -8.11 -10.76 -7.04
CA LYS A 52 -7.34 -9.53 -7.17
C LYS A 52 -8.10 -8.41 -6.48
N ARG A 53 -7.40 -7.65 -5.64
CA ARG A 53 -7.91 -6.49 -4.93
C ARG A 53 -6.92 -5.34 -5.08
N THR A 54 -7.46 -4.15 -5.28
CA THR A 54 -6.66 -2.96 -5.55
C THR A 54 -7.13 -1.85 -4.62
N PHE A 55 -6.17 -1.17 -4.00
CA PHE A 55 -6.38 -0.08 -3.07
C PHE A 55 -5.66 1.16 -3.59
N GLN A 56 -6.39 2.27 -3.70
CA GLN A 56 -5.79 3.56 -3.99
C GLN A 56 -5.33 4.20 -2.68
N LEU A 57 -4.06 4.54 -2.59
CA LEU A 57 -3.48 5.29 -1.49
C LEU A 57 -3.73 6.78 -1.67
N ALA A 58 -3.89 7.48 -0.54
CA ALA A 58 -3.94 8.93 -0.54
C ALA A 58 -2.56 9.53 -0.82
N ASP A 59 -2.53 10.82 -1.16
CA ASP A 59 -1.28 11.55 -1.37
C ASP A 59 -0.36 11.42 -0.17
N HIS A 60 0.92 11.21 -0.46
CA HIS A 60 1.99 11.07 0.54
C HIS A 60 1.86 9.85 1.45
N VAL A 61 1.02 8.87 1.12
CA VAL A 61 0.96 7.58 1.82
C VAL A 61 1.75 6.55 1.04
N ARG A 62 2.63 5.81 1.71
CA ARG A 62 3.38 4.69 1.13
C ARG A 62 3.33 3.44 2.01
N VAL A 63 3.54 2.28 1.38
CA VAL A 63 3.68 1.01 2.08
C VAL A 63 5.02 0.99 2.83
N SER A 64 5.00 0.56 4.09
CA SER A 64 6.19 0.34 4.92
C SER A 64 6.51 -1.13 5.12
N GLY A 65 5.52 -2.02 5.02
CA GLY A 65 5.71 -3.45 5.16
C GLY A 65 4.40 -4.23 4.97
N ALA A 66 4.51 -5.55 4.87
CA ALA A 66 3.38 -6.46 4.84
C ALA A 66 3.71 -7.74 5.63
N ALA A 67 2.71 -8.31 6.29
CA ALA A 67 2.83 -9.55 7.05
C ALA A 67 1.54 -10.37 6.98
N LEU A 68 1.67 -11.69 6.80
CA LEU A 68 0.56 -12.63 6.88
C LEU A 68 0.60 -13.35 8.23
N GLU A 69 -0.39 -13.14 9.08
CA GLU A 69 -0.45 -13.77 10.40
C GLU A 69 -1.86 -14.30 10.69
N ASN A 70 -1.96 -15.56 11.12
CA ASN A 70 -3.23 -16.18 11.50
C ASN A 70 -4.34 -16.08 10.42
N GLY A 71 -3.95 -16.11 9.13
CA GLY A 71 -4.88 -15.98 8.00
C GLY A 71 -5.32 -14.54 7.71
N LEU A 72 -4.66 -13.54 8.29
CA LEU A 72 -4.87 -12.13 8.01
C LEU A 72 -3.62 -11.53 7.37
N LEU A 73 -3.79 -10.89 6.22
CA LEU A 73 -2.75 -10.07 5.62
C LEU A 73 -2.88 -8.65 6.16
N HIS A 74 -1.79 -8.16 6.75
CA HIS A 74 -1.62 -6.79 7.21
C HIS A 74 -0.65 -6.06 6.29
N ILE A 75 -1.06 -4.91 5.76
CA ILE A 75 -0.21 -4.02 4.97
C ILE A 75 -0.11 -2.70 5.73
N ASP A 76 1.09 -2.39 6.22
CA ASP A 76 1.39 -1.19 6.98
C ASP A 76 1.67 -0.02 6.06
N LEU A 77 1.09 1.13 6.40
CA LEU A 77 1.14 2.35 5.61
C LEU A 77 1.61 3.52 6.48
N VAL A 78 2.55 4.29 5.96
CA VAL A 78 3.08 5.51 6.58
C VAL A 78 2.77 6.72 5.73
N ARG A 79 2.49 7.85 6.39
CA ARG A 79 2.31 9.14 5.72
C ARG A 79 3.61 9.93 5.80
N GLU A 80 4.22 10.21 4.66
CA GLU A 80 5.45 11.00 4.55
C GLU A 80 5.16 12.37 3.96
N VAL A 81 4.91 13.35 4.81
CA VAL A 81 4.73 14.74 4.35
C VAL A 81 6.08 15.29 3.89
N PRO A 82 6.26 15.68 2.61
CA PRO A 82 7.51 16.23 2.12
C PRO A 82 7.92 17.48 2.90
N GLU A 83 9.22 17.64 3.17
CA GLU A 83 9.74 18.85 3.80
C GLU A 83 9.45 20.12 2.99
N ALA A 84 9.30 19.99 1.67
CA ALA A 84 8.93 21.10 0.79
C ALA A 84 7.54 21.70 1.10
N LEU A 85 6.63 20.91 1.70
CA LEU A 85 5.33 21.40 2.16
C LEU A 85 5.40 22.01 3.56
N LYS A 86 6.55 21.95 4.25
CA LYS A 86 6.71 22.68 5.50
C LYS A 86 6.55 24.18 5.21
N PRO A 87 5.69 24.89 5.97
CA PRO A 87 5.50 26.31 5.78
C PRO A 87 6.84 27.04 5.94
N ARG A 88 7.17 27.89 4.97
CA ARG A 88 8.38 28.70 4.97
C ARG A 88 8.00 30.13 5.29
N THR A 89 8.67 30.73 6.26
CA THR A 89 8.55 32.18 6.51
C THR A 89 9.28 32.93 5.41
N ILE A 90 8.60 33.89 4.78
CA ILE A 90 9.19 34.83 3.83
C ILE A 90 9.53 36.13 4.54
N GLU A 91 10.74 36.64 4.32
CA GLU A 91 11.13 37.97 4.84
C GLU A 91 10.52 39.07 3.96
N ILE A 92 9.89 40.06 4.59
CA ILE A 92 9.38 41.25 3.91
C ILE A 92 10.54 42.26 3.80
N ARG A 93 11.02 42.54 2.58
CA ARG A 93 12.01 43.59 2.33
C ARG A 93 11.32 44.93 2.03
N SER A 94 11.74 46.00 2.69
CA SER A 94 11.24 47.35 2.41
C SER A 94 11.77 47.87 1.07
N ALA A 95 10.91 48.58 0.32
CA ALA A 95 11.12 48.98 -1.07
C ALA A 95 12.23 50.05 -1.29
N ASP A 96 12.92 50.52 -0.24
CA ASP A 96 13.91 51.59 -0.35
C ASP A 96 15.23 51.18 -1.06
N THR A 97 15.53 49.88 -1.15
CA THR A 97 16.77 49.42 -1.81
C THR A 97 16.60 49.19 -3.33
N ALA A 98 15.38 49.19 -3.87
CA ALA A 98 15.16 48.96 -5.31
C ALA A 98 15.51 50.17 -6.20
N ARG A 99 15.75 51.36 -5.62
CA ARG A 99 16.06 52.60 -6.36
C ARG A 99 17.55 52.87 -6.61
N GLN A 100 18.46 52.05 -6.11
CA GLN A 100 19.92 52.29 -6.26
C GLN A 100 20.57 51.55 -7.45
N ILE A 101 19.81 50.85 -8.28
CA ILE A 101 20.31 50.08 -9.45
C ILE A 101 20.09 50.78 -10.80
N ALA A 102 19.60 52.01 -10.84
CA ALA A 102 19.55 52.82 -12.06
C ALA A 102 20.31 54.13 -11.81
N ALA A 103 21.61 54.10 -12.11
CA ALA A 103 22.47 55.27 -12.28
C ALA A 103 22.10 56.03 -13.56
#